data_AF-A0AAU2YC46-F1
#
_entry.id   AF-A0AAU2YC46-F1
#
_cell.length_a   1.000
_cell.length_b   1.000
_cell.length_c   1.000
_cell.angle_alpha   90.00
_cell.angle_beta   90.00
_cell.angle_gamma   90.00
#
_symmetry.space_group_name_H-M   'P 1'
#
loop_
_entity.id
_entity.type
_entity.pdbx_description
1 polymer ?
#
loop_
_entity_poly.entity_id
_entity_poly.type
_entity_poly.pdbx_seq_one_letter_code
_entity_poly.pdbx_strand_id
1 'polypeptide(L)'
;MTVRRAVAPPAAHRLLSPLPGALAAAVVAVALATGPSVAADGPDAARPAISTDTGRLVPGRPVTVGGTDWPVGATVQTEVCGLRAVHGSSDCDTTRGAVALVAADGTFRLTLLVGAPPADCPCVLRATTGAGQNARSATTEIEVADVPEGVVPDPGTSTPQVAVVDAELTGDGGLAELFGGRPHRTLVVTVRNTGTATLGRTPLIVRWGGGSSIDTDVAAPLTSPLKPGEQATYRVPVAMPLASFGRYSVGGRYDSRSFVVTTDLYPWGLISVAGASVLLTVFSAGWAIRRRRNRPPAPVPPPAPATFPAPAAVPVTAEGLHSMLAMLPAAPARPDDPAARSEPLGLEGLLRRLAGRPALIDPVRLDTLEALLASTPPPAPQGDAPVVTEAGRRT
;
A
#
# COMPACT_ATOMS: atom_id res chain seq x y z
N MET A 1 -9.22 -91.15 -14.24
CA MET A 1 -9.17 -89.79 -13.64
C MET A 1 -7.74 -89.53 -13.23
N THR A 2 -7.08 -88.66 -14.00
CA THR A 2 -5.64 -88.61 -14.20
C THR A 2 -5.06 -87.40 -13.50
N VAL A 3 -4.15 -87.61 -12.55
CA VAL A 3 -3.35 -86.56 -11.92
C VAL A 3 -1.89 -86.80 -12.32
N ARG A 4 -1.32 -85.87 -13.10
CA ARG A 4 0.10 -85.86 -13.45
C ARG A 4 0.73 -84.53 -13.03
N ARG A 5 1.85 -84.65 -12.33
CA ARG A 5 2.83 -83.59 -11.99
C ARG A 5 3.51 -83.01 -13.24
N ALA A 6 3.89 -81.73 -13.19
CA ALA A 6 5.10 -81.11 -13.75
C ALA A 6 5.18 -79.66 -13.20
N VAL A 7 6.22 -79.20 -12.46
CA VAL A 7 7.59 -78.73 -12.84
C VAL A 7 7.59 -77.34 -13.52
N ALA A 8 8.34 -76.39 -12.92
CA ALA A 8 8.59 -74.96 -13.29
C ALA A 8 9.56 -74.79 -14.51
N PRO A 9 10.09 -73.61 -14.95
CA PRO A 9 10.05 -72.16 -14.54
C PRO A 9 9.97 -71.21 -15.80
N PRO A 10 10.67 -70.05 -16.00
CA PRO A 10 11.18 -68.94 -15.16
C PRO A 10 10.75 -67.51 -15.64
N ALA A 11 11.29 -66.50 -14.95
CA ALA A 11 11.17 -65.05 -15.12
C ALA A 11 11.43 -64.46 -16.52
N ALA A 12 10.77 -63.33 -16.81
CA ALA A 12 11.23 -62.33 -17.77
C ALA A 12 10.82 -60.92 -17.33
N HIS A 13 11.83 -60.04 -17.25
CA HIS A 13 11.75 -58.61 -16.96
C HIS A 13 10.85 -57.84 -17.93
N ARG A 14 10.18 -56.79 -17.43
CA ARG A 14 10.18 -55.47 -18.09
C ARG A 14 9.78 -54.35 -17.12
N LEU A 15 10.72 -53.41 -17.00
CA LEU A 15 10.66 -52.12 -16.31
C LEU A 15 9.51 -51.26 -16.85
N LEU A 16 8.80 -50.55 -15.97
CA LEU A 16 8.21 -49.24 -16.29
C LEU A 16 7.81 -48.44 -15.03
N SER A 17 8.48 -47.29 -14.92
CA SER A 17 8.07 -46.01 -14.32
C SER A 17 8.05 -45.77 -12.79
N PRO A 18 8.52 -44.57 -12.35
CA PRO A 18 8.74 -44.17 -10.96
C PRO A 18 7.54 -43.45 -10.32
N LEU A 19 7.37 -43.63 -9.01
CA LEU A 19 6.46 -42.87 -8.13
C LEU A 19 7.26 -41.77 -7.40
N PRO A 20 7.00 -40.46 -7.61
CA PRO A 20 7.45 -39.41 -6.70
C PRO A 20 6.34 -39.15 -5.66
N GLY A 21 6.12 -40.11 -4.76
CA GLY A 21 5.07 -40.04 -3.74
C GLY A 21 5.56 -39.85 -2.30
N ALA A 22 6.87 -39.75 -2.07
CA ALA A 22 7.44 -39.93 -0.73
C ALA A 22 7.96 -38.64 -0.05
N LEU A 23 7.87 -37.47 -0.67
CA LEU A 23 8.38 -36.21 -0.09
C LEU A 23 7.29 -35.30 0.51
N ALA A 24 6.01 -35.60 0.33
CA ALA A 24 4.90 -34.78 0.86
C ALA A 24 4.50 -35.11 2.30
N ALA A 25 4.95 -36.24 2.86
CA ALA A 25 4.50 -36.71 4.19
C ALA A 25 5.38 -36.22 5.37
N ALA A 26 6.57 -35.67 5.11
CA ALA A 26 7.52 -35.31 6.17
C ALA A 26 7.43 -33.85 6.66
N VAL A 27 6.72 -32.96 5.96
CA VAL A 27 6.62 -31.53 6.32
C VAL A 27 5.38 -31.23 7.18
N VAL A 28 4.39 -32.11 7.20
CA VAL A 28 3.13 -31.91 7.95
C VAL A 28 3.26 -32.23 9.45
N ALA A 29 4.31 -32.95 9.87
CA ALA A 29 4.48 -33.38 11.26
C ALA A 29 5.23 -32.38 12.17
N VAL A 30 5.86 -31.32 11.62
CA VAL A 30 6.63 -30.33 12.42
C VAL A 30 5.83 -29.04 12.70
N ALA A 31 4.69 -28.83 12.02
CA ALA A 31 3.88 -27.62 12.15
C ALA A 31 2.83 -27.65 13.28
N LEU A 32 2.72 -28.74 14.04
CA LEU A 32 1.70 -28.92 15.09
C LEU A 32 2.18 -28.59 16.52
N ALA A 33 3.40 -28.06 16.69
CA ALA A 33 4.00 -27.83 18.02
C ALA A 33 4.09 -26.36 18.45
N THR A 34 3.62 -25.39 17.67
CA THR A 34 3.61 -23.97 18.06
C THR A 34 2.18 -23.45 18.15
N GLY A 35 1.48 -23.87 19.20
CA GLY A 35 0.25 -23.20 19.61
C GLY A 35 0.56 -21.79 20.13
N PRO A 36 -0.32 -20.80 19.94
CA PRO A 36 -0.20 -19.52 20.61
C PRO A 36 -0.40 -19.76 22.11
N SER A 37 0.63 -19.46 22.89
CA SER A 37 0.50 -19.30 24.33
C SER A 37 -0.43 -18.11 24.57
N VAL A 38 -1.73 -18.37 24.71
CA VAL A 38 -2.60 -17.45 25.43
C VAL A 38 -2.03 -17.42 26.83
N ALA A 39 -1.38 -16.32 27.19
CA ALA A 39 -1.04 -16.04 28.58
C ALA A 39 -2.37 -16.06 29.34
N ALA A 40 -2.66 -17.19 29.97
CA ALA A 40 -3.61 -17.23 31.06
C ALA A 40 -3.06 -16.27 32.11
N ASP A 41 -3.88 -15.29 32.47
CA ASP A 41 -3.62 -14.42 33.61
C ASP A 41 -3.14 -15.29 34.78
N GLY A 42 -1.90 -15.03 35.19
CA GLY A 42 -1.30 -15.67 36.35
C GLY A 42 -2.13 -15.41 37.61
N PRO A 43 -1.94 -16.23 38.66
CA PRO A 43 -2.73 -16.17 39.88
C PRO A 43 -2.60 -14.79 40.53
N ASP A 44 -3.75 -14.17 40.82
CA ASP A 44 -3.96 -13.01 41.70
C ASP A 44 -2.76 -12.07 41.84
N ALA A 45 -2.45 -11.31 40.78
CA ALA A 45 -1.79 -10.03 41.00
C ALA A 45 -2.75 -9.18 41.85
N ALA A 46 -2.41 -9.00 43.14
CA ALA A 46 -3.21 -8.22 44.07
C ALA A 46 -3.62 -6.89 43.42
N ARG A 47 -4.93 -6.60 43.45
CA ARG A 47 -5.50 -5.43 42.78
C ARG A 47 -5.12 -4.20 43.61
N PRO A 48 -4.64 -3.10 42.99
CA PRO A 48 -4.33 -1.88 43.71
C PRO A 48 -5.52 -1.40 44.51
N ALA A 49 -5.29 -1.10 45.78
CA ALA A 49 -6.29 -0.62 46.71
C ALA A 49 -5.92 0.76 47.24
N ILE A 50 -6.93 1.53 47.61
CA ILE A 50 -6.80 2.84 48.23
C ILE A 50 -7.70 2.90 49.45
N SER A 51 -7.21 3.53 50.52
CA SER A 51 -7.91 3.69 51.78
C SER A 51 -7.56 5.03 52.41
N THR A 52 -8.41 5.47 53.32
CA THR A 52 -8.18 6.62 54.17
C THR A 52 -8.42 6.22 55.62
N ASP A 53 -7.75 6.90 56.54
CA ASP A 53 -7.92 6.71 57.98
C ASP A 53 -9.33 7.06 58.47
N THR A 54 -10.09 7.85 57.70
CA THR A 54 -11.43 8.31 58.06
C THR A 54 -12.37 8.23 56.86
N GLY A 55 -13.53 7.56 57.01
CA GLY A 55 -14.53 7.46 55.94
C GLY A 55 -15.28 8.78 55.65
N ARG A 56 -15.22 9.74 56.58
CA ARG A 56 -15.88 11.05 56.48
C ARG A 56 -14.87 12.18 56.44
N LEU A 57 -14.88 12.94 55.36
CA LEU A 57 -13.95 14.01 55.05
C LEU A 57 -14.62 15.38 55.16
N VAL A 58 -13.85 16.39 55.55
CA VAL A 58 -14.32 17.78 55.68
C VAL A 58 -13.50 18.66 54.75
N PRO A 59 -14.13 19.40 53.81
CA PRO A 59 -13.42 20.32 52.94
C PRO A 59 -12.50 21.28 53.71
N GLY A 60 -11.29 21.50 53.20
CA GLY A 60 -10.26 22.34 53.81
C GLY A 60 -9.46 21.67 54.93
N ARG A 61 -9.77 20.41 55.31
CA ARG A 61 -8.94 19.63 56.24
C ARG A 61 -8.01 18.67 55.52
N PRO A 62 -6.78 18.48 56.02
CA PRO A 62 -5.90 17.43 55.50
C PRO A 62 -6.37 16.05 55.99
N VAL A 63 -6.21 15.04 55.14
CA VAL A 63 -6.48 13.63 55.46
C VAL A 63 -5.33 12.74 55.01
N THR A 64 -5.07 11.65 55.73
CA THR A 64 -4.08 10.67 55.33
C THR A 64 -4.71 9.65 54.39
N VAL A 65 -4.08 9.46 53.23
CA VAL A 65 -4.45 8.45 52.24
C VAL A 65 -3.33 7.43 52.11
N GLY A 66 -3.69 6.16 52.09
CA GLY A 66 -2.78 5.05 51.84
C GLY A 66 -3.25 4.19 50.68
N GLY A 67 -2.31 3.57 49.98
CA GLY A 67 -2.61 2.54 48.98
C GLY A 67 -1.68 1.35 49.10
N THR A 68 -2.16 0.18 48.68
CA THR A 68 -1.43 -1.09 48.63
C THR A 68 -1.52 -1.70 47.23
N ASP A 69 -0.59 -2.60 46.92
CA ASP A 69 -0.57 -3.36 45.67
C ASP A 69 -0.45 -2.48 44.41
N TRP A 70 0.23 -1.34 44.55
CA TRP A 70 0.54 -0.44 43.44
C TRP A 70 1.84 -0.82 42.75
N PRO A 71 1.99 -0.52 41.44
CA PRO A 71 3.24 -0.76 40.74
C PRO A 71 4.41 0.00 41.41
N VAL A 72 5.45 -0.74 41.79
CA VAL A 72 6.63 -0.19 42.49
C VAL A 72 7.31 0.91 41.66
N GLY A 73 7.70 2.01 42.30
CA GLY A 73 8.32 3.16 41.64
C GLY A 73 7.39 3.96 40.72
N ALA A 74 6.09 3.65 40.67
CA ALA A 74 5.13 4.46 39.94
C ALA A 74 4.77 5.73 40.72
N THR A 75 4.41 6.77 39.98
CA THR A 75 3.82 7.99 40.53
C THR A 75 2.30 7.85 40.53
N VAL A 76 1.69 8.00 41.70
CA VAL A 76 0.23 7.91 41.90
C VAL A 76 -0.30 9.29 42.25
N GLN A 77 -1.33 9.72 41.52
CA GLN A 77 -2.11 10.92 41.77
C GLN A 77 -3.42 10.54 42.44
N THR A 78 -3.74 11.21 43.55
CA THR A 78 -4.90 10.95 44.39
C THR A 78 -5.76 12.20 44.50
N GLU A 79 -7.06 12.06 44.31
CA GLU A 79 -8.04 13.15 44.23
C GLU A 79 -9.39 12.74 44.83
N VAL A 80 -10.16 13.74 45.27
CA VAL A 80 -11.57 13.58 45.66
C VAL A 80 -12.45 13.81 44.44
N CYS A 81 -13.39 12.90 44.17
CA CYS A 81 -14.29 12.95 43.02
C CYS A 81 -15.75 12.82 43.43
N GLY A 82 -16.63 13.54 42.74
CA GLY A 82 -18.09 13.35 42.80
C GLY A 82 -18.55 12.28 41.81
N LEU A 83 -19.84 11.95 41.84
CA LEU A 83 -20.51 10.97 40.96
C LEU A 83 -19.73 9.67 40.75
N ARG A 84 -19.00 9.18 41.77
CA ARG A 84 -18.09 8.02 41.65
C ARG A 84 -17.04 8.11 40.54
N ALA A 85 -16.67 9.32 40.12
CA ALA A 85 -15.74 9.60 39.03
C ALA A 85 -16.13 9.02 37.66
N VAL A 86 -17.44 8.90 37.38
CA VAL A 86 -17.97 8.30 36.14
C VAL A 86 -17.51 9.01 34.86
N HIS A 87 -17.30 10.33 34.89
CA HIS A 87 -16.78 11.12 33.76
C HIS A 87 -15.26 11.31 33.82
N GLY A 88 -14.55 10.54 34.66
CA GLY A 88 -13.10 10.64 34.77
C GLY A 88 -12.69 11.89 35.52
N SER A 89 -11.69 12.63 35.02
CA SER A 89 -11.10 13.77 35.74
C SER A 89 -12.02 14.98 35.86
N SER A 90 -13.08 15.08 35.04
CA SER A 90 -14.04 16.19 35.13
C SER A 90 -14.87 16.18 36.40
N ASP A 91 -15.00 15.03 37.06
CA ASP A 91 -15.74 14.90 38.32
C ASP A 91 -14.85 15.12 39.56
N CYS A 92 -13.55 15.37 39.38
CA CYS A 92 -12.56 15.37 40.45
C CYS A 92 -11.98 16.75 40.74
N ASP A 93 -11.72 17.04 42.02
CA ASP A 93 -10.95 18.22 42.41
C ASP A 93 -9.46 17.97 42.12
N THR A 94 -9.08 18.23 40.87
CA THR A 94 -7.69 18.14 40.41
C THR A 94 -6.81 19.24 40.99
N THR A 95 -7.39 20.36 41.44
CA THR A 95 -6.64 21.51 41.98
C THR A 95 -6.06 21.22 43.36
N ARG A 96 -6.71 20.33 44.12
CA ARG A 96 -6.24 19.85 45.42
C ARG A 96 -5.75 18.41 45.40
N GLY A 97 -5.52 17.86 44.20
CA GLY A 97 -4.91 16.55 44.02
C GLY A 97 -3.52 16.49 44.65
N ALA A 98 -3.17 15.33 45.19
CA ALA A 98 -1.85 15.08 45.76
C ALA A 98 -1.18 13.91 45.03
N VAL A 99 0.14 13.96 44.96
CA VAL A 99 0.94 12.98 44.22
C VAL A 99 1.97 12.35 45.15
N ALA A 100 2.15 11.04 45.07
CA ALA A 100 3.17 10.31 45.79
C ALA A 100 3.86 9.27 44.90
N LEU A 101 5.08 8.90 45.30
CA LEU A 101 5.81 7.79 44.71
C LEU A 101 5.48 6.51 45.48
N VAL A 102 5.23 5.43 44.75
CA VAL A 102 5.01 4.10 45.32
C VAL A 102 6.34 3.51 45.76
N ALA A 103 6.41 3.10 47.02
CA ALA A 103 7.59 2.48 47.63
C ALA A 103 7.88 1.10 47.03
N ALA A 104 9.04 0.56 47.37
CA ALA A 104 9.50 -0.75 46.87
C ALA A 104 8.64 -1.93 47.35
N ASP A 105 7.82 -1.73 48.39
CA ASP A 105 6.85 -2.69 48.90
C ASP A 105 5.46 -2.58 48.24
N GLY A 106 5.31 -1.72 47.23
CA GLY A 106 4.03 -1.51 46.53
C GLY A 106 3.03 -0.64 47.30
N THR A 107 3.46 0.02 48.38
CA THR A 107 2.61 0.92 49.16
C THR A 107 2.91 2.39 48.89
N PHE A 108 1.94 3.25 49.13
CA PHE A 108 2.18 4.68 49.24
C PHE A 108 1.37 5.28 50.39
N ARG A 109 1.83 6.41 50.91
CA ARG A 109 1.10 7.20 51.89
C ARG A 109 1.29 8.68 51.59
N LEU A 110 0.21 9.44 51.61
CA LEU A 110 0.24 10.88 51.36
C LEU A 110 -0.79 11.62 52.20
N THR A 111 -0.58 12.92 52.34
CA THR A 111 -1.55 13.84 52.93
C THR A 111 -2.28 14.57 51.80
N LEU A 112 -3.59 14.39 51.73
CA LEU A 112 -4.46 15.04 50.75
C LEU A 112 -5.22 16.18 51.43
N LEU A 113 -5.24 17.36 50.81
CA LEU A 113 -6.13 18.43 51.25
C LEU A 113 -7.53 18.18 50.67
N VAL A 114 -8.52 17.94 51.53
CA VAL A 114 -9.88 17.63 51.07
C VAL A 114 -10.48 18.86 50.39
N GLY A 115 -10.89 18.69 49.13
CA GLY A 115 -11.61 19.68 48.35
C GLY A 115 -13.07 19.28 48.12
N ALA A 116 -13.88 20.26 47.71
CA ALA A 116 -15.21 19.97 47.17
C ALA A 116 -15.05 19.62 45.69
N PRO A 117 -15.45 18.41 45.24
CA PRO A 117 -15.43 18.05 43.84
C PRO A 117 -16.38 18.93 43.01
N PRO A 118 -16.12 19.11 41.70
CA PRO A 118 -17.01 19.87 40.82
C PRO A 118 -18.36 19.18 40.57
N ALA A 119 -18.45 17.87 40.82
CA ALA A 119 -19.67 17.08 40.68
C ALA A 119 -20.23 16.68 42.05
N ASP A 120 -21.55 16.49 42.14
CA ASP A 120 -22.27 16.10 43.36
C ASP A 120 -21.86 14.69 43.85
N CYS A 121 -21.99 14.41 45.16
CA CYS A 121 -21.71 13.07 45.74
C CYS A 121 -22.82 12.07 45.35
N PRO A 122 -22.62 10.74 45.33
CA PRO A 122 -21.68 9.96 46.12
C PRO A 122 -20.24 10.14 45.67
N CYS A 123 -19.42 10.43 46.68
CA CYS A 123 -18.04 10.80 46.49
C CYS A 123 -17.12 9.58 46.62
N VAL A 124 -16.03 9.61 45.86
CA VAL A 124 -14.97 8.59 45.92
C VAL A 124 -13.62 9.27 45.99
N LEU A 125 -12.71 8.62 46.70
CA LEU A 125 -11.30 8.92 46.65
C LEU A 125 -10.71 8.08 45.51
N ARG A 126 -10.17 8.73 44.49
CA ARG A 126 -9.59 8.08 43.31
C ARG A 126 -8.07 8.22 43.34
N ALA A 127 -7.36 7.13 43.14
CA ALA A 127 -5.95 7.12 42.81
C ALA A 127 -5.72 6.59 41.40
N THR A 128 -4.78 7.18 40.67
CA THR A 128 -4.39 6.77 39.32
C THR A 128 -2.89 6.89 39.10
N THR A 129 -2.28 5.94 38.39
CA THR A 129 -0.93 6.12 37.83
C THR A 129 -1.00 6.86 36.50
N GLY A 130 0.14 7.43 36.07
CA GLY A 130 0.27 8.08 34.76
C GLY A 130 -0.08 7.16 33.58
N ALA A 131 -0.33 7.76 32.41
CA ALA A 131 -0.71 7.03 31.21
C ALA A 131 0.37 6.03 30.74
N GLY A 132 -0.05 4.87 30.23
CA GLY A 132 0.84 3.85 29.68
C GLY A 132 0.34 2.43 29.91
N GLN A 133 1.12 1.42 29.51
CA GLN A 133 0.75 0.00 29.66
C GLN A 133 0.65 -0.46 31.14
N ASN A 134 1.22 0.33 32.05
CA ASN A 134 1.17 0.13 33.50
C ASN A 134 0.18 1.07 34.20
N ALA A 135 -0.75 1.67 33.45
CA ALA A 135 -1.83 2.47 34.03
C ALA A 135 -2.66 1.59 34.97
N ARG A 136 -2.87 2.10 36.18
CA ARG A 136 -3.65 1.49 37.26
C ARG A 136 -4.50 2.57 37.89
N SER A 137 -5.71 2.18 38.28
CA SER A 137 -6.63 3.04 39.00
C SER A 137 -7.33 2.25 40.11
N ALA A 138 -7.63 2.94 41.19
CA ALA A 138 -8.43 2.40 42.28
C ALA A 138 -9.31 3.52 42.85
N THR A 139 -10.49 3.15 43.34
CA THR A 139 -11.41 4.06 44.01
C THR A 139 -11.86 3.46 45.33
N THR A 140 -12.13 4.32 46.31
CA THR A 140 -12.80 3.94 47.56
C THR A 140 -13.86 4.97 47.91
N GLU A 141 -14.98 4.52 48.46
CA GLU A 141 -16.10 5.39 48.81
C GLU A 141 -15.78 6.24 50.04
N ILE A 142 -16.20 7.50 50.00
CA ILE A 142 -16.00 8.47 51.08
C ILE A 142 -17.23 9.36 51.21
N GLU A 143 -17.51 9.80 52.43
CA GLU A 143 -18.48 10.83 52.70
C GLU A 143 -17.76 12.18 52.76
N VAL A 144 -18.24 13.19 52.02
CA VAL A 144 -17.69 14.55 52.09
C VAL A 144 -18.75 15.48 52.66
N ALA A 145 -18.40 16.19 53.74
CA ALA A 145 -19.32 17.13 54.38
C ALA A 145 -19.70 18.27 53.43
N ASP A 146 -20.96 18.70 53.49
CA ASP A 146 -21.50 19.89 52.82
C ASP A 146 -21.41 19.87 51.28
N VAL A 147 -21.40 18.69 50.66
CA VAL A 147 -21.51 18.50 49.20
C VAL A 147 -22.91 17.93 48.88
N PRO A 148 -23.64 18.49 47.89
CA PRO A 148 -24.95 17.97 47.51
C PRO A 148 -24.90 16.52 47.05
N GLU A 149 -26.01 15.79 47.25
CA GLU A 149 -26.21 14.48 46.65
C GLU A 149 -26.73 14.61 45.22
N GLY A 150 -26.09 13.89 44.32
CA GLY A 150 -26.40 13.74 42.92
C GLY A 150 -26.72 12.29 42.57
N VAL A 151 -27.42 12.12 41.46
CA VAL A 151 -27.78 10.80 40.95
C VAL A 151 -26.63 10.24 40.13
N VAL A 152 -26.00 9.16 40.62
CA VAL A 152 -25.03 8.42 39.80
C VAL A 152 -25.78 7.65 38.72
N PRO A 153 -25.43 7.84 37.44
CA PRO A 153 -25.88 6.94 36.39
C PRO A 153 -25.44 5.51 36.73
N ASP A 154 -26.39 4.61 36.93
CA ASP A 154 -26.14 3.26 37.41
C ASP A 154 -25.14 2.53 36.49
N PRO A 155 -23.94 2.14 36.98
CA PRO A 155 -22.96 1.43 36.16
C PRO A 155 -23.44 0.02 35.74
N GLY A 156 -24.52 -0.48 36.35
CA GLY A 156 -25.13 -1.79 36.10
C GLY A 156 -26.30 -1.79 35.11
N THR A 157 -26.92 -0.66 34.80
CA THR A 157 -27.92 -0.58 33.74
C THR A 157 -27.33 0.06 32.50
N SER A 158 -27.08 -0.80 31.51
CA SER A 158 -26.91 -0.39 30.12
C SER A 158 -25.51 0.14 29.80
N THR A 159 -24.52 -0.74 29.85
CA THR A 159 -23.35 -0.56 28.98
C THR A 159 -23.77 -0.91 27.56
N PRO A 160 -23.68 0.01 26.58
CA PRO A 160 -23.87 -0.37 25.19
C PRO A 160 -22.73 -1.31 24.81
N GLN A 161 -23.04 -2.58 24.66
CA GLN A 161 -22.08 -3.57 24.20
C GLN A 161 -22.28 -3.72 22.70
N VAL A 162 -21.20 -3.53 21.94
CA VAL A 162 -21.23 -3.78 20.50
C VAL A 162 -20.53 -5.10 20.21
N ALA A 163 -21.18 -5.91 19.37
CA ALA A 163 -20.57 -7.02 18.68
C ALA A 163 -20.49 -6.70 17.18
N VAL A 164 -19.31 -6.84 16.59
CA VAL A 164 -19.18 -6.94 15.14
C VAL A 164 -19.61 -8.36 14.80
N VAL A 165 -20.79 -8.51 14.22
CA VAL A 165 -21.40 -9.80 13.91
C VAL A 165 -20.74 -10.39 12.67
N ASP A 166 -20.48 -9.52 11.69
CA ASP A 166 -19.92 -9.93 10.42
C ASP A 166 -19.14 -8.77 9.78
N ALA A 167 -18.07 -9.12 9.08
CA ALA A 167 -17.27 -8.19 8.31
C ALA A 167 -16.72 -8.93 7.09
N GLU A 168 -17.19 -8.54 5.92
CA GLU A 168 -16.80 -9.16 4.65
C GLU A 168 -16.43 -8.10 3.61
N LEU A 169 -15.58 -8.50 2.68
CA LEU A 169 -15.21 -7.68 1.53
C LEU A 169 -15.92 -8.22 0.30
N THR A 170 -16.86 -7.45 -0.23
CA THR A 170 -17.66 -7.81 -1.41
C THR A 170 -17.21 -7.02 -2.64
N GLY A 171 -17.47 -7.56 -3.82
CA GLY A 171 -17.14 -6.91 -5.09
C GLY A 171 -16.38 -7.85 -6.01
N ASP A 172 -16.97 -8.10 -7.18
CA ASP A 172 -16.37 -8.94 -8.20
C ASP A 172 -15.27 -8.16 -8.92
N GLY A 173 -14.13 -8.81 -9.13
CA GLY A 173 -13.03 -8.21 -9.89
C GLY A 173 -13.43 -7.96 -11.34
N GLY A 174 -13.32 -6.72 -11.79
CA GLY A 174 -13.60 -6.37 -13.19
C GLY A 174 -12.53 -6.89 -14.16
N LEU A 175 -12.84 -6.97 -15.45
CA LEU A 175 -11.87 -7.33 -16.50
C LEU A 175 -10.61 -6.46 -16.45
N ALA A 176 -10.73 -5.18 -16.11
CA ALA A 176 -9.60 -4.28 -15.97
C ALA A 176 -8.62 -4.75 -14.87
N GLU A 177 -9.11 -5.31 -13.76
CA GLU A 177 -8.26 -5.77 -12.64
C GLU A 177 -7.37 -6.95 -13.05
N LEU A 178 -7.86 -7.82 -13.96
CA LEU A 178 -7.05 -8.90 -14.53
C LEU A 178 -5.80 -8.38 -15.26
N PHE A 179 -5.83 -7.13 -15.71
CA PHE A 179 -4.74 -6.43 -16.39
C PHE A 179 -4.13 -5.29 -15.54
N GLY A 180 -4.36 -5.27 -14.22
CA GLY A 180 -3.77 -4.28 -13.32
C GLY A 180 -4.55 -2.96 -13.17
N GLY A 181 -5.81 -2.93 -13.59
CA GLY A 181 -6.74 -1.83 -13.33
C GLY A 181 -7.04 -1.63 -11.84
N ARG A 182 -7.72 -0.54 -11.49
CA ARG A 182 -8.06 -0.20 -10.09
C ARG A 182 -9.05 -1.20 -9.51
N PRO A 183 -8.72 -1.88 -8.41
CA PRO A 183 -9.66 -2.74 -7.71
C PRO A 183 -10.66 -1.91 -6.92
N HIS A 184 -11.94 -2.24 -7.09
CA HIS A 184 -13.03 -1.68 -6.30
C HIS A 184 -13.66 -2.76 -5.45
N ARG A 185 -13.64 -2.58 -4.13
CA ARG A 185 -14.28 -3.48 -3.18
C ARG A 185 -15.20 -2.68 -2.26
N THR A 186 -16.20 -3.35 -1.72
CA THR A 186 -17.13 -2.79 -0.75
C THR A 186 -17.03 -3.60 0.53
N LEU A 187 -16.52 -2.98 1.57
CA LEU A 187 -16.54 -3.55 2.91
C LEU A 187 -17.99 -3.50 3.43
N VAL A 188 -18.54 -4.65 3.78
CA VAL A 188 -19.85 -4.79 4.41
C VAL A 188 -19.61 -5.20 5.85
N VAL A 189 -19.99 -4.33 6.79
CA VAL A 189 -19.84 -4.59 8.23
C VAL A 189 -21.21 -4.59 8.86
N THR A 190 -21.55 -5.68 9.54
CA THR A 190 -22.77 -5.79 10.34
C THR A 190 -22.41 -5.70 11.81
N VAL A 191 -22.91 -4.67 12.47
CA VAL A 191 -22.74 -4.46 13.91
C VAL A 191 -24.07 -4.67 14.62
N ARG A 192 -24.01 -5.24 15.82
CA ARG A 192 -25.16 -5.46 16.69
C ARG A 192 -24.92 -4.86 18.05
N ASN A 193 -25.91 -4.15 18.56
CA ASN A 193 -25.93 -3.78 19.96
C ASN A 193 -26.40 -4.99 20.78
N THR A 194 -25.47 -5.63 21.49
CA THR A 194 -25.74 -6.73 22.42
C THR A 194 -25.98 -6.24 23.84
N GLY A 195 -25.84 -4.94 24.09
CA GLY A 195 -26.13 -4.32 25.37
C GLY A 195 -27.62 -4.11 25.61
N THR A 196 -27.95 -3.72 26.84
CA THR A 196 -29.30 -3.33 27.27
C THR A 196 -29.57 -1.83 27.10
N ALA A 197 -28.57 -1.07 26.63
CA ALA A 197 -28.57 0.37 26.40
C ALA A 197 -28.88 0.73 24.97
N THR A 198 -29.41 1.93 24.71
CA THR A 198 -29.29 2.50 23.36
C THR A 198 -27.87 3.04 23.16
N LEU A 199 -27.17 2.54 22.15
CA LEU A 199 -25.88 3.08 21.73
C LEU A 199 -26.11 4.37 20.94
N GLY A 200 -25.43 5.45 21.32
CA GLY A 200 -25.45 6.72 20.60
C GLY A 200 -24.79 6.66 19.21
N ARG A 201 -24.63 7.83 18.58
CA ARG A 201 -23.91 7.92 17.30
C ARG A 201 -22.40 7.75 17.55
N THR A 202 -21.87 6.57 17.24
CA THR A 202 -20.44 6.26 17.39
C THR A 202 -19.75 6.19 16.03
N PRO A 203 -18.61 6.88 15.80
CA PRO A 203 -17.96 6.87 14.50
C PRO A 203 -17.43 5.48 14.13
N LEU A 204 -17.69 5.07 12.89
CA LEU A 204 -17.04 3.92 12.25
C LEU A 204 -15.73 4.39 11.61
N ILE A 205 -14.60 3.83 12.03
CA ILE A 205 -13.28 4.17 11.48
C ILE A 205 -12.82 2.99 10.64
N VAL A 206 -12.57 3.22 9.36
CA VAL A 206 -12.12 2.19 8.41
C VAL A 206 -10.81 2.62 7.78
N ARG A 207 -9.88 1.67 7.67
CA ARG A 207 -8.56 1.84 7.09
C ARG A 207 -8.20 0.63 6.24
N TRP A 208 -7.27 0.81 5.31
CA TRP A 208 -6.74 -0.27 4.49
C TRP A 208 -5.24 -0.13 4.24
N GLY A 209 -4.60 -1.22 3.82
CA GLY A 209 -3.19 -1.23 3.42
C GLY A 209 -2.74 -2.58 2.86
N GLY A 210 -1.46 -2.63 2.47
CA GLY A 210 -0.83 -3.81 1.90
C GLY A 210 -0.32 -4.77 2.96
N GLY A 211 -0.45 -6.07 2.73
CA GLY A 211 -0.05 -7.10 3.68
C GLY A 211 -0.85 -6.99 4.98
N SER A 212 -0.16 -6.80 6.10
CA SER A 212 -0.75 -6.57 7.43
C SER A 212 -0.86 -5.09 7.82
N SER A 213 -0.45 -4.18 6.93
CA SER A 213 -0.47 -2.74 7.19
C SER A 213 -1.89 -2.19 6.97
N ILE A 214 -2.34 -1.26 7.84
CA ILE A 214 -3.70 -0.70 7.83
C ILE A 214 -3.58 0.82 8.07
N ASP A 215 -2.91 1.48 7.13
CA ASP A 215 -2.39 2.84 7.34
C ASP A 215 -3.19 3.92 6.61
N THR A 216 -3.99 3.55 5.61
CA THR A 216 -4.72 4.49 4.75
C THR A 216 -6.17 4.62 5.19
N ASP A 217 -6.61 5.82 5.55
CA ASP A 217 -7.99 6.09 5.97
C ASP A 217 -9.00 6.00 4.81
N VAL A 218 -10.20 5.48 5.11
CA VAL A 218 -11.33 5.39 4.18
C VAL A 218 -12.51 6.17 4.76
N ALA A 219 -13.17 6.95 3.91
CA ALA A 219 -14.39 7.65 4.29
C ALA A 219 -15.52 6.64 4.61
N ALA A 220 -15.92 6.59 5.88
CA ALA A 220 -17.04 5.77 6.35
C ALA A 220 -18.34 6.60 6.44
N PRO A 221 -19.51 5.98 6.27
CA PRO A 221 -20.79 6.67 6.41
C PRO A 221 -21.05 7.08 7.86
N LEU A 222 -21.89 8.10 8.03
CA LEU A 222 -22.39 8.50 9.35
C LEU A 222 -23.25 7.38 9.94
N THR A 223 -22.98 7.08 11.21
CA THR A 223 -23.65 6.01 11.94
C THR A 223 -24.92 6.52 12.63
N SER A 224 -25.90 5.64 12.76
CA SER A 224 -27.15 5.93 13.48
C SER A 224 -27.09 5.36 14.90
N PRO A 225 -27.87 5.91 15.85
CA PRO A 225 -28.04 5.27 17.16
C PRO A 225 -28.64 3.87 17.01
N LEU A 226 -28.18 2.90 17.80
CA LEU A 226 -28.67 1.51 17.79
C LEU A 226 -29.36 1.20 19.11
N LYS A 227 -30.62 0.77 19.06
CA LYS A 227 -31.36 0.28 20.24
C LYS A 227 -30.81 -1.07 20.73
N PRO A 228 -31.12 -1.48 21.97
CA PRO A 228 -30.78 -2.81 22.46
C PRO A 228 -31.24 -3.92 21.50
N GLY A 229 -30.34 -4.82 21.12
CA GLY A 229 -30.61 -5.95 20.23
C GLY A 229 -30.65 -5.63 18.73
N GLU A 230 -30.66 -4.34 18.35
CA GLU A 230 -30.74 -3.87 16.97
C GLU A 230 -29.42 -4.12 16.21
N GLN A 231 -29.55 -4.36 14.91
CA GLN A 231 -28.43 -4.55 13.98
C GLN A 231 -28.42 -3.46 12.92
N ALA A 232 -27.22 -3.01 12.56
CA ALA A 232 -27.02 -2.09 11.45
C ALA A 232 -25.91 -2.63 10.53
N THR A 233 -26.14 -2.53 9.23
CA THR A 233 -25.17 -2.90 8.21
C THR A 233 -24.65 -1.65 7.51
N TYR A 234 -23.34 -1.47 7.51
CA TYR A 234 -22.66 -0.36 6.87
C TYR A 234 -21.89 -0.85 5.65
N ARG A 235 -22.04 -0.13 4.54
CA ARG A 235 -21.33 -0.40 3.28
C ARG A 235 -20.30 0.70 3.04
N VAL A 236 -19.02 0.34 3.00
CA VAL A 236 -17.92 1.27 2.86
C VAL A 236 -17.16 0.95 1.56
N PRO A 237 -17.21 1.86 0.55
CA PRO A 237 -16.48 1.64 -0.69
C PRO A 237 -14.98 1.84 -0.46
N VAL A 238 -14.19 0.82 -0.79
CA VAL A 238 -12.73 0.82 -0.70
C VAL A 238 -12.16 0.76 -2.11
N ALA A 239 -11.52 1.85 -2.54
CA ALA A 239 -10.84 1.94 -3.82
C ALA A 239 -9.34 1.78 -3.61
N MET A 240 -8.77 0.74 -4.21
CA MET A 240 -7.33 0.48 -4.18
C MET A 240 -6.64 1.13 -5.39
N PRO A 241 -5.35 1.49 -5.28
CA PRO A 241 -4.61 2.13 -6.35
C PRO A 241 -4.45 1.21 -7.57
N LEU A 242 -4.08 1.82 -8.69
CA LEU A 242 -3.78 1.09 -9.92
C LEU A 242 -2.58 0.15 -9.70
N ALA A 243 -2.56 -0.99 -10.39
CA ALA A 243 -1.53 -2.00 -10.25
C ALA A 243 -1.32 -2.51 -8.81
N SER A 244 -2.38 -2.56 -8.01
CA SER A 244 -2.36 -3.22 -6.69
C SER A 244 -2.15 -4.73 -6.86
N PHE A 245 -1.09 -5.28 -6.27
CA PHE A 245 -0.75 -6.70 -6.36
C PHE A 245 -0.40 -7.29 -4.99
N GLY A 246 -0.85 -8.51 -4.74
CA GLY A 246 -0.62 -9.24 -3.49
C GLY A 246 -1.80 -9.16 -2.52
N ARG A 247 -1.50 -9.40 -1.24
CA ARG A 247 -2.49 -9.41 -0.17
C ARG A 247 -2.73 -8.01 0.35
N TYR A 248 -4.00 -7.67 0.56
CA TYR A 248 -4.43 -6.42 1.17
C TYR A 248 -5.30 -6.70 2.39
N SER A 249 -5.15 -5.87 3.41
CA SER A 249 -5.97 -5.90 4.62
C SER A 249 -6.84 -4.65 4.69
N VAL A 250 -8.11 -4.84 5.00
CA VAL A 250 -9.06 -3.80 5.33
C VAL A 250 -9.51 -4.02 6.76
N GLY A 251 -9.22 -3.06 7.62
CA GLY A 251 -9.57 -3.14 9.03
C GLY A 251 -10.38 -1.94 9.46
N GLY A 252 -11.07 -2.11 10.57
CA GLY A 252 -11.83 -1.02 11.15
C GLY A 252 -12.07 -1.19 12.63
N ARG A 253 -12.60 -0.11 13.20
CA ARG A 253 -13.00 0.00 14.59
C ARG A 253 -14.40 0.58 14.65
N TYR A 254 -15.25 -0.05 15.44
CA TYR A 254 -16.54 0.48 15.83
C TYR A 254 -16.64 0.39 17.35
N ASP A 255 -16.72 1.56 18.00
CA ASP A 255 -16.59 1.66 19.46
C ASP A 255 -15.28 1.00 19.97
N SER A 256 -15.40 -0.02 20.83
CA SER A 256 -14.31 -0.79 21.42
C SER A 256 -13.93 -2.06 20.64
N ARG A 257 -14.65 -2.36 19.54
CA ARG A 257 -14.42 -3.58 18.74
C ARG A 257 -13.66 -3.29 17.45
N SER A 258 -12.65 -4.10 17.18
CA SER A 258 -11.90 -4.09 15.93
C SER A 258 -12.21 -5.32 15.08
N PHE A 259 -12.06 -5.17 13.77
CA PHE A 259 -12.17 -6.27 12.81
C PHE A 259 -11.15 -6.07 11.69
N VAL A 260 -10.77 -7.17 11.04
CA VAL A 260 -9.84 -7.17 9.90
C VAL A 260 -10.31 -8.21 8.89
N VAL A 261 -10.37 -7.83 7.63
CA VAL A 261 -10.71 -8.68 6.48
C VAL A 261 -9.59 -8.58 5.46
N THR A 262 -9.24 -9.69 4.82
CA THR A 262 -8.18 -9.74 3.81
C THR A 262 -8.71 -10.08 2.44
N THR A 263 -8.05 -9.58 1.41
CA THR A 263 -8.31 -9.94 0.01
C THR A 263 -6.99 -10.08 -0.74
N ASP A 264 -6.94 -11.00 -1.69
CA ASP A 264 -5.78 -11.22 -2.55
C ASP A 264 -6.08 -10.66 -3.96
N LEU A 265 -5.14 -9.89 -4.51
CA LEU A 265 -5.25 -9.23 -5.82
C LEU A 265 -4.11 -9.66 -6.73
N TYR A 266 -4.44 -10.32 -7.85
CA TYR A 266 -3.45 -10.82 -8.80
C TYR A 266 -3.88 -10.57 -10.25
N PRO A 267 -3.01 -9.96 -11.10
CA PRO A 267 -3.31 -9.66 -12.50
C PRO A 267 -3.13 -10.90 -13.38
N TRP A 268 -3.99 -11.92 -13.18
CA TRP A 268 -3.92 -13.19 -13.91
C TRP A 268 -4.07 -13.01 -15.43
N GLY A 269 -4.80 -12.00 -15.89
CA GLY A 269 -4.97 -11.69 -17.30
C GLY A 269 -3.64 -11.32 -17.96
N LEU A 270 -2.84 -10.48 -17.31
CA LEU A 270 -1.51 -10.09 -17.81
C LEU A 270 -0.58 -11.29 -17.90
N ILE A 271 -0.56 -12.13 -16.85
CA ILE A 271 0.24 -13.36 -16.80
C ILE A 271 -0.19 -14.33 -17.91
N SER A 272 -1.49 -14.48 -18.13
CA SER A 272 -2.05 -15.36 -19.16
C SER A 272 -1.71 -14.89 -20.56
N VAL A 273 -1.82 -13.59 -20.85
CA VAL A 273 -1.45 -13.02 -22.15
C VAL A 273 0.05 -13.14 -22.42
N ALA A 274 0.89 -12.86 -21.42
CA ALA A 274 2.33 -13.05 -21.53
C ALA A 274 2.69 -14.51 -21.82
N GLY A 275 2.10 -15.46 -21.07
CA GLY A 275 2.28 -16.90 -21.30
C GLY A 275 1.82 -17.34 -22.69
N ALA A 276 0.64 -16.90 -23.13
CA ALA A 276 0.13 -17.19 -24.47
C ALA A 276 1.03 -16.63 -25.57
N SER A 277 1.58 -15.43 -25.38
CA SER A 277 2.51 -14.79 -26.33
C SER A 277 3.81 -15.58 -26.48
N VAL A 278 4.36 -16.08 -25.37
CA VAL A 278 5.53 -16.97 -25.38
C VAL A 278 5.22 -18.27 -26.12
N LEU A 279 4.08 -18.92 -25.82
CA LEU A 279 3.65 -20.15 -26.47
C LEU A 279 3.45 -19.97 -27.99
N LEU A 280 2.84 -18.87 -28.41
CA LEU A 280 2.66 -18.53 -29.83
C LEU A 280 4.00 -18.29 -30.54
N THR A 281 4.95 -17.65 -29.86
CA THR A 281 6.30 -17.42 -30.40
C THR A 281 7.05 -18.73 -30.60
N VAL A 282 7.00 -19.63 -29.61
CA VAL A 282 7.61 -20.97 -29.72
C VAL A 282 6.93 -21.80 -30.81
N PHE A 283 5.59 -21.78 -30.87
CA PHE A 283 4.83 -22.50 -31.87
C PHE A 283 5.14 -22.02 -33.30
N SER A 284 5.15 -20.70 -33.53
CA SER A 284 5.46 -20.12 -34.83
C SER A 284 6.90 -20.39 -35.27
N ALA A 285 7.87 -20.32 -34.35
CA ALA A 285 9.26 -20.68 -34.62
C ALA A 285 9.41 -22.16 -34.98
N GLY A 286 8.80 -23.07 -34.21
CA GLY A 286 8.83 -24.51 -34.48
C GLY A 286 8.18 -24.85 -35.82
N TRP A 287 7.07 -24.21 -36.16
CA TRP A 287 6.40 -24.37 -37.44
C TRP A 287 7.25 -23.86 -38.61
N ALA A 288 7.92 -22.71 -38.45
CA ALA A 288 8.84 -22.18 -39.45
C ALA A 288 10.04 -23.11 -39.70
N ILE A 289 10.62 -23.69 -38.64
CA ILE A 289 11.71 -24.67 -38.74
C ILE A 289 11.22 -25.94 -39.46
N ARG A 290 10.04 -26.45 -39.10
CA ARG A 290 9.45 -27.64 -39.75
C ARG A 290 9.17 -27.39 -41.23
N ARG A 291 8.66 -26.21 -41.59
CA ARG A 291 8.48 -25.79 -43.00
C ARG A 291 9.80 -25.73 -43.75
N ARG A 292 10.87 -25.21 -43.14
CA ARG A 292 12.21 -25.17 -43.75
C ARG A 292 12.79 -26.58 -43.96
N ARG A 293 12.62 -27.49 -43.00
CA ARG A 293 13.08 -28.89 -43.12
C ARG A 293 12.32 -29.68 -44.18
N ASN A 294 11.03 -29.41 -44.34
CA ASN A 294 10.17 -30.10 -45.30
C ASN A 294 10.15 -29.43 -46.68
N ARG A 295 10.97 -28.40 -46.94
CA ARG A 295 11.09 -27.86 -48.30
C ARG A 295 11.77 -28.92 -49.17
N PRO A 296 11.12 -29.35 -50.27
CA PRO A 296 11.78 -30.23 -51.23
C PRO A 296 13.06 -29.55 -51.75
N PRO A 297 14.11 -30.32 -52.06
CA PRO A 297 15.29 -29.79 -52.73
C PRO A 297 14.85 -28.96 -53.93
N ALA A 298 15.48 -27.80 -54.12
CA ALA A 298 15.22 -27.00 -55.31
C ALA A 298 15.43 -27.88 -56.55
N PRO A 299 14.54 -27.82 -57.55
CA PRO A 299 14.78 -28.48 -58.83
C PRO A 299 16.16 -28.06 -59.33
N VAL A 300 17.02 -29.04 -59.63
CA VAL A 300 18.31 -28.77 -60.26
C VAL A 300 18.01 -28.01 -61.56
N PRO A 301 18.52 -26.78 -61.75
CA PRO A 301 18.28 -26.06 -62.98
C PRO A 301 18.82 -26.90 -64.15
N PRO A 302 18.09 -26.98 -65.28
CA PRO A 302 18.61 -27.64 -66.47
C PRO A 302 19.95 -27.00 -66.86
N PRO A 303 20.91 -27.77 -67.39
CA PRO A 303 22.19 -27.22 -67.83
C PRO A 303 21.93 -26.05 -68.78
N ALA A 304 22.41 -24.87 -68.42
CA ALA A 304 22.30 -23.69 -69.26
C ALA A 304 23.02 -23.97 -70.60
N PRO A 305 22.44 -23.59 -71.75
CA PRO A 305 23.19 -23.60 -73.00
C PRO A 305 24.41 -22.68 -72.85
N ALA A 306 25.55 -23.13 -73.36
CA ALA A 306 26.80 -22.39 -73.32
C ALA A 306 26.66 -21.08 -74.11
N THR A 307 26.34 -19.99 -73.42
CA THR A 307 26.43 -18.65 -73.97
C THR A 307 27.88 -18.21 -73.89
N PHE A 308 28.49 -17.94 -75.05
CA PHE A 308 29.82 -17.33 -75.14
C PHE A 308 29.83 -16.00 -74.35
N PRO A 309 30.93 -15.69 -73.63
CA PRO A 309 31.01 -14.46 -72.85
C PRO A 309 31.01 -13.25 -73.78
N ALA A 310 30.01 -12.37 -73.63
CA ALA A 310 30.09 -11.00 -74.10
C ALA A 310 31.18 -10.25 -73.31
N PRO A 311 31.94 -9.32 -73.92
CA PRO A 311 32.99 -8.60 -73.22
C PRO A 311 32.41 -7.82 -72.04
N ALA A 312 33.01 -8.04 -70.87
CA ALA A 312 32.64 -7.38 -69.62
C ALA A 312 32.77 -5.86 -69.78
N ALA A 313 31.68 -5.13 -69.54
CA ALA A 313 31.75 -3.72 -69.22
C ALA A 313 32.44 -3.59 -67.86
N VAL A 314 33.66 -3.06 -67.85
CA VAL A 314 34.42 -2.80 -66.62
C VAL A 314 33.72 -1.66 -65.87
N PRO A 315 33.26 -1.86 -64.62
CA PRO A 315 32.71 -0.76 -63.84
C PRO A 315 33.84 0.22 -63.51
N VAL A 316 33.72 1.46 -63.99
CA VAL A 316 34.62 2.56 -63.60
C VAL A 316 34.32 2.91 -62.15
N THR A 317 35.24 2.58 -61.24
CA THR A 317 35.15 2.96 -59.83
C THR A 317 35.45 4.45 -59.67
N ALA A 318 34.93 5.07 -58.60
CA ALA A 318 35.06 6.50 -58.33
C ALA A 318 36.53 7.00 -58.25
N GLU A 319 37.48 6.11 -57.98
CA GLU A 319 38.92 6.40 -58.01
C GLU A 319 39.47 6.55 -59.44
N GLY A 320 38.95 5.83 -60.42
CA GLY A 320 39.36 5.98 -61.83
C GLY A 320 38.93 7.32 -62.43
N LEU A 321 37.82 7.89 -61.96
CA LEU A 321 37.33 9.20 -62.39
C LEU A 321 38.20 10.35 -61.85
N HIS A 322 38.74 10.21 -60.63
CA HIS A 322 39.68 11.17 -60.04
C HIS A 322 41.01 11.22 -60.80
N SER A 323 41.50 10.08 -61.29
CA SER A 323 42.73 10.03 -62.08
C SER A 323 42.59 10.67 -63.47
N MET A 324 41.40 10.58 -64.09
CA MET A 324 41.15 11.27 -65.37
C MET A 324 40.94 12.78 -65.22
N LEU A 325 40.40 13.26 -64.09
CA LEU A 325 40.28 14.69 -63.80
C LEU A 325 41.63 15.36 -63.48
N ALA A 326 42.60 14.62 -62.96
CA ALA A 326 43.96 15.11 -62.71
C ALA A 326 44.80 15.30 -63.99
N MET A 327 44.31 14.82 -65.14
CA MET A 327 45.01 14.89 -66.44
C MET A 327 44.50 16.03 -67.35
N LEU A 328 43.53 16.84 -66.89
CA LEU A 328 43.10 18.03 -67.63
C LEU A 328 44.10 19.19 -67.39
N PRO A 329 44.60 19.83 -68.47
CA PRO A 329 45.54 20.95 -68.33
C PRO A 329 44.87 22.14 -67.63
N ALA A 330 45.52 22.63 -66.58
CA ALA A 330 45.11 23.85 -65.88
C ALA A 330 45.17 25.04 -66.84
N ALA A 331 44.03 25.71 -67.03
CA ALA A 331 44.00 26.98 -67.76
C ALA A 331 44.85 28.03 -67.03
N PRO A 332 45.68 28.82 -67.72
CA PRO A 332 46.56 29.80 -67.08
C PRO A 332 45.73 30.87 -66.37
N ALA A 333 45.98 31.05 -65.08
CA ALA A 333 45.41 32.10 -64.26
C ALA A 333 45.86 33.47 -64.79
N ARG A 334 44.90 34.37 -64.98
CA ARG A 334 45.15 35.77 -65.33
C ARG A 334 45.69 36.49 -64.08
N PRO A 335 46.81 37.21 -64.17
CA PRO A 335 47.31 38.02 -63.06
C PRO A 335 46.40 39.24 -62.90
N ASP A 336 46.21 39.68 -61.65
CA ASP A 336 45.42 40.85 -61.21
C ASP A 336 43.95 40.61 -60.84
N ASP A 337 43.71 39.72 -59.86
CA ASP A 337 42.47 39.78 -59.05
C ASP A 337 42.79 39.64 -57.54
N PRO A 338 42.72 40.72 -56.73
CA PRO A 338 43.13 40.73 -55.33
C PRO A 338 42.03 40.24 -54.37
N ALA A 339 41.39 39.11 -54.69
CA ALA A 339 40.40 38.45 -53.83
C ALA A 339 40.76 36.99 -53.52
N ALA A 340 42.04 36.62 -53.60
CA ALA A 340 42.55 35.40 -53.00
C ALA A 340 42.67 35.55 -51.47
N ARG A 341 41.52 35.53 -50.79
CA ARG A 341 41.42 35.09 -49.40
C ARG A 341 40.40 33.97 -49.35
N SER A 342 40.84 32.85 -48.80
CA SER A 342 40.10 31.62 -48.58
C SER A 342 38.80 31.88 -47.83
N GLU A 343 37.68 31.92 -48.55
CA GLU A 343 36.34 31.67 -48.01
C GLU A 343 35.82 30.33 -48.54
N PRO A 344 35.12 29.53 -47.70
CA PRO A 344 34.51 28.29 -48.16
C PRO A 344 33.46 28.61 -49.22
N LEU A 345 33.58 27.96 -50.38
CA LEU A 345 32.59 28.01 -51.46
C LEU A 345 31.21 27.67 -50.90
N GLY A 346 30.38 28.70 -50.71
CA GLY A 346 28.99 28.56 -50.31
C GLY A 346 28.18 27.76 -51.33
N LEU A 347 27.11 27.12 -50.85
CA LEU A 347 26.23 26.25 -51.62
C LEU A 347 25.75 26.88 -52.94
N GLU A 348 25.47 28.18 -52.95
CA GLU A 348 25.08 28.92 -54.17
C GLU A 348 26.20 29.09 -55.20
N GLY A 349 27.46 29.17 -54.77
CA GLY A 349 28.63 29.19 -55.66
C GLY A 349 28.89 27.83 -56.30
N LEU A 350 28.59 26.75 -55.57
CA LEU A 350 28.68 25.37 -56.06
C LEU A 350 27.53 25.04 -57.04
N LEU A 351 26.32 25.49 -56.73
CA LEU A 351 25.13 25.32 -57.57
C LEU A 351 25.22 26.12 -58.89
N ARG A 352 25.76 27.35 -58.89
CA ARG A 352 25.98 28.11 -60.13
C ARG A 352 27.05 27.48 -61.05
N ARG A 353 28.04 26.77 -60.49
CA ARG A 353 29.03 26.02 -61.30
C ARG A 353 28.46 24.73 -61.88
N LEU A 354 27.52 24.09 -61.18
CA LEU A 354 26.88 22.84 -61.63
C LEU A 354 25.72 23.09 -62.60
N ALA A 355 25.06 24.23 -62.53
CA ALA A 355 23.93 24.60 -63.39
C ALA A 355 24.28 24.74 -64.89
N GLY A 356 25.57 24.67 -65.26
CA GLY A 356 26.03 24.70 -66.66
C GLY A 356 26.23 23.32 -67.31
N ARG A 357 25.90 22.20 -66.65
CA ARG A 357 26.04 20.85 -67.23
C ARG A 357 24.77 20.01 -67.02
N PRO A 358 24.23 19.34 -68.07
CA PRO A 358 22.98 18.60 -67.94
C PRO A 358 23.19 17.24 -67.25
N ALA A 359 22.23 16.92 -66.37
CA ALA A 359 21.89 15.60 -65.84
C ALA A 359 22.86 14.94 -64.84
N LEU A 360 22.54 15.11 -63.55
CA LEU A 360 22.66 14.07 -62.52
C LEU A 360 22.09 14.63 -61.21
N ILE A 361 20.76 14.59 -61.03
CA ILE A 361 20.05 14.46 -59.74
C ILE A 361 18.54 14.30 -60.07
N ASP A 362 17.97 13.23 -59.55
CA ASP A 362 16.56 12.85 -59.64
C ASP A 362 15.73 13.74 -58.68
N PRO A 363 14.65 14.44 -59.13
CA PRO A 363 13.96 15.47 -58.34
C PRO A 363 13.20 14.96 -57.10
N VAL A 364 13.10 13.65 -56.88
CA VAL A 364 12.29 13.05 -55.80
C VAL A 364 12.88 13.22 -54.38
N ARG A 365 14.11 13.75 -54.24
CA ARG A 365 14.81 13.83 -52.94
C ARG A 365 14.89 15.22 -52.28
N LEU A 366 14.37 16.29 -52.89
CA LEU A 366 14.36 17.61 -52.23
C LEU A 366 13.27 17.71 -51.14
N ASP A 367 12.07 17.19 -51.39
CA ASP A 367 10.93 17.31 -50.48
C ASP A 367 11.19 16.65 -49.10
N THR A 368 11.98 15.59 -49.09
CA THR A 368 12.35 14.87 -47.86
C THR A 368 13.38 15.61 -46.99
N LEU A 369 14.16 16.53 -47.57
CA LEU A 369 15.18 17.29 -46.83
C LEU A 369 14.57 18.54 -46.16
N GLU A 370 13.56 19.14 -46.80
CA GLU A 370 12.86 20.33 -46.30
C GLU A 370 11.91 19.98 -45.14
N ALA A 371 11.28 18.79 -45.18
CA ALA A 371 10.43 18.29 -44.11
C ALA A 371 11.19 17.96 -42.80
N LEU A 372 12.48 17.61 -42.88
CA LEU A 372 13.33 17.31 -41.71
C LEU A 372 13.89 18.57 -41.03
N LEU A 373 13.91 19.71 -41.73
CA LEU A 373 14.45 20.98 -41.20
C LEU A 373 13.37 21.91 -40.62
N ALA A 374 12.09 21.64 -40.87
CA ALA A 374 10.98 22.51 -40.46
C ALA A 374 10.35 22.19 -39.07
N SER A 375 10.77 21.15 -38.36
CA SER A 375 10.18 20.78 -37.06
C SER A 375 10.94 21.37 -35.86
N THR A 376 10.73 22.65 -35.56
CA THR A 376 11.12 23.27 -34.28
C THR A 376 9.92 23.18 -33.30
N PRO A 377 10.07 22.72 -32.05
CA PRO A 377 8.97 22.66 -31.08
C PRO A 377 8.54 24.07 -30.62
N PRO A 378 7.25 24.30 -30.31
CA PRO A 378 6.75 25.61 -29.90
C PRO A 378 7.19 25.99 -28.46
N PRO A 379 7.40 27.28 -28.15
CA PRO A 379 7.69 27.74 -26.80
C PRO A 379 6.44 27.70 -25.90
N ALA A 380 6.67 27.45 -24.60
CA ALA A 380 5.65 27.41 -23.55
C ALA A 380 5.03 28.80 -23.26
N PRO A 381 3.76 28.88 -22.81
CA PRO A 381 3.11 30.14 -22.49
C PRO A 381 3.71 30.78 -21.22
N GLN A 382 4.14 32.04 -21.33
CA GLN A 382 4.55 32.89 -20.22
C GLN A 382 3.30 33.50 -19.57
N GLY A 383 3.16 33.33 -18.24
CA GLY A 383 2.09 33.94 -17.46
C GLY A 383 2.38 35.42 -17.17
N ASP A 384 1.39 36.27 -17.42
CA ASP A 384 1.42 37.70 -17.13
C ASP A 384 1.47 37.97 -15.62
N ALA A 385 2.46 38.75 -15.20
CA ALA A 385 2.52 39.38 -13.89
C ALA A 385 1.69 40.69 -13.91
N PRO A 386 0.88 40.99 -12.88
CA PRO A 386 0.14 42.24 -12.83
C PRO A 386 1.04 43.42 -12.47
N VAL A 387 0.94 44.44 -13.33
CA VAL A 387 1.47 45.80 -13.17
C VAL A 387 0.81 46.47 -11.96
N VAL A 388 1.63 46.93 -11.01
CA VAL A 388 1.20 47.82 -9.91
C VAL A 388 1.26 49.25 -10.43
N THR A 389 0.09 49.86 -10.62
CA THR A 389 -0.05 51.28 -10.92
C THR A 389 -0.07 52.08 -9.63
N GLU A 390 0.94 52.93 -9.46
CA GLU A 390 1.05 53.94 -8.43
C GLU A 390 0.32 55.22 -8.89
N ALA A 391 -0.75 55.61 -8.20
CA ALA A 391 -1.31 56.95 -8.29
C ALA A 391 -2.13 57.30 -7.03
N GLY A 392 -1.86 58.47 -6.44
CA GLY A 392 -2.94 59.28 -5.86
C GLY A 392 -2.94 59.46 -4.34
N ARG A 393 -2.30 60.56 -3.93
CA ARG A 393 -2.27 61.18 -2.60
C ARG A 393 -3.56 61.97 -2.30
N ARG A 394 -3.86 62.14 -1.00
CA ARG A 394 -4.76 63.13 -0.33
C ARG A 394 -6.26 62.80 -0.26
N THR A 395 -6.75 62.53 0.95
CA THR A 395 -7.30 63.54 1.89
C THR A 395 -7.34 62.96 3.29
#